data_AF-A0A3M5N939-F1
#
_entry.id   AF-A0A3M5N939-F1
#
_cell.length_a   1.000
_cell.length_b   1.000
_cell.length_c   1.000
_cell.angle_alpha   90.00
_cell.angle_beta   90.00
_cell.angle_gamma   90.00
#
_symmetry.space_group_name_H-M   'P 1'
#
loop_
_entity.id
_entity.type
_entity.pdbx_description
1 polymer ?
#
loop_
_entity_poly.entity_id
_entity_poly.type
_entity_poly.pdbx_seq_one_letter_code
_entity_poly.pdbx_strand_id
1 'polypeptide(L)'
;MGQPKEALQRLQKARDAGELQPGDEVQIAYFLSQAGDDRGALAEFKRVDRSSGLKPREVQDAAYSAMRSSDDAQAIAYFKRVLDYQQTGDLQMPDQQVFDTRRAVSDLSREWGLTNTTTYRGASTSSGLNGAPSSTTDSVQNSTEVFWRPLGYRNARFVELYGRVTDTLWSKDGDSDTGADALQGALGIRVKPFSAVNVIGALERTFPLGNSNADGDWLVRLGYGSSIGTDLRVDVPSWWTSQLYAEGGRYLQDKRNYFNSEWQVGRSFRLDSISPRLVVFPHVVAAVDYDSKMRSEVDSLGRSSTSSGNSGGIGVGTGVRYWFREDKYKAPQSYVDFSVQYRERVFGDDRAEGVFARMTFSW
;
A
#
# COMPACT_ATOMS: atom_id res chain seq x y z
N MET A 1 -39.81 -2.59 -5.36
CA MET A 1 -38.38 -2.44 -5.70
C MET A 1 -37.94 -3.73 -6.37
N GLY A 2 -38.27 -4.03 -7.63
CA GLY A 2 -37.87 -3.33 -8.86
C GLY A 2 -36.78 -4.19 -9.51
N GLN A 3 -37.14 -5.20 -10.31
CA GLN A 3 -36.22 -6.23 -10.82
C GLN A 3 -35.27 -5.65 -11.88
N PRO A 4 -33.97 -5.39 -11.58
CA PRO A 4 -33.07 -4.68 -12.51
C PRO A 4 -32.85 -5.45 -13.82
N LYS A 5 -32.93 -6.79 -13.78
CA LYS A 5 -32.81 -7.65 -14.96
C LYS A 5 -33.99 -7.49 -15.92
N GLU A 6 -35.23 -7.41 -15.39
CA GLU A 6 -36.42 -7.21 -16.23
C GLU A 6 -36.43 -5.82 -16.86
N ALA A 7 -36.01 -4.79 -16.11
CA ALA A 7 -35.89 -3.43 -16.63
C ALA A 7 -34.82 -3.32 -17.72
N LEU A 8 -33.67 -3.96 -17.52
CA LEU A 8 -32.60 -4.06 -18.52
C LEU A 8 -33.10 -4.75 -19.80
N GLN A 9 -33.81 -5.86 -19.69
CA GLN A 9 -34.36 -6.58 -20.86
C GLN A 9 -35.35 -5.73 -21.65
N ARG A 10 -36.20 -4.96 -20.96
CA ARG A 10 -37.16 -4.05 -21.63
C ARG A 10 -36.43 -2.95 -22.41
N LEU A 11 -35.43 -2.33 -21.81
CA LEU A 11 -34.64 -1.28 -22.45
C LEU A 11 -33.77 -1.83 -23.59
N GLN A 12 -33.24 -3.05 -23.47
CA GLN A 12 -32.54 -3.72 -24.58
C GLN A 12 -33.48 -3.99 -25.76
N LYS A 13 -34.72 -4.44 -25.51
CA LYS A 13 -35.71 -4.60 -26.59
C LYS A 13 -36.08 -3.28 -27.25
N ALA A 14 -36.26 -2.21 -26.47
CA ALA A 14 -36.50 -0.87 -27.00
C ALA A 14 -35.33 -0.38 -27.87
N ARG A 15 -34.08 -0.70 -27.50
CA ARG A 15 -32.90 -0.46 -28.32
C ARG A 15 -32.94 -1.18 -29.65
N ASP A 16 -33.21 -2.49 -29.62
CA ASP A 16 -33.25 -3.31 -30.84
C ASP A 16 -34.38 -2.88 -31.78
N ALA A 17 -35.47 -2.33 -31.23
CA ALA A 17 -36.58 -1.75 -31.98
C ALA A 17 -36.35 -0.30 -32.45
N GLY A 18 -35.26 0.36 -32.00
CA GLY A 18 -35.00 1.78 -32.30
C GLY A 18 -35.92 2.76 -31.54
N GLU A 19 -36.52 2.33 -30.44
CA GLU A 19 -37.54 3.04 -29.66
C GLU A 19 -36.98 3.69 -28.37
N LEU A 20 -35.65 3.81 -28.24
CA LEU A 20 -35.04 4.44 -27.07
C LEU A 20 -35.35 5.93 -27.00
N GLN A 21 -35.71 6.39 -25.81
CA GLN A 21 -35.83 7.81 -25.50
C GLN A 21 -34.46 8.39 -25.09
N PRO A 22 -34.23 9.70 -25.28
CA PRO A 22 -33.04 10.37 -24.77
C PRO A 22 -32.85 10.11 -23.27
N GLY A 23 -31.71 9.53 -22.89
CA GLY A 23 -31.40 9.17 -21.50
C GLY A 23 -31.59 7.68 -21.15
N ASP A 24 -32.34 6.92 -21.96
CA ASP A 24 -32.54 5.48 -21.74
C ASP A 24 -31.23 4.68 -21.86
N GLU A 25 -30.32 5.12 -22.74
CA GLU A 25 -29.00 4.51 -22.91
C GLU A 25 -28.14 4.57 -21.65
N VAL A 26 -28.15 5.71 -20.93
CA VAL A 26 -27.46 5.84 -19.64
C VAL A 26 -28.10 4.95 -18.59
N GLN A 27 -29.44 4.83 -18.61
CA GLN A 27 -30.16 3.96 -17.68
C GLN A 27 -29.80 2.48 -17.85
N ILE A 28 -29.52 2.05 -19.08
CA ILE A 28 -28.99 0.70 -19.36
C ILE A 28 -27.63 0.50 -18.67
N ALA A 29 -26.74 1.49 -18.72
CA ALA A 29 -25.45 1.43 -18.02
C ALA A 29 -25.63 1.26 -16.50
N TYR A 30 -26.56 2.00 -15.89
CA TYR A 30 -26.85 1.85 -14.45
C TYR A 30 -27.43 0.49 -14.10
N PHE A 31 -28.34 -0.07 -14.91
CA PHE A 31 -28.88 -1.41 -14.64
C PHE A 31 -27.83 -2.51 -14.81
N LEU A 32 -26.92 -2.37 -15.78
CA LEU A 32 -25.77 -3.27 -15.93
C LEU A 32 -24.87 -3.21 -14.69
N SER A 33 -24.55 -2.01 -14.21
CA SER A 33 -23.77 -1.79 -12.99
C SER A 33 -24.45 -2.41 -11.75
N GLN A 34 -25.76 -2.19 -11.58
CA GLN A 34 -26.55 -2.80 -10.50
C GLN A 34 -26.62 -4.33 -10.58
N ALA A 35 -26.56 -4.89 -11.79
CA ALA A 35 -26.50 -6.33 -12.03
C ALA A 35 -25.09 -6.92 -11.84
N GLY A 36 -24.07 -6.10 -11.57
CA GLY A 36 -22.67 -6.50 -11.41
C GLY A 36 -21.90 -6.63 -12.73
N ASP A 37 -22.48 -6.23 -13.86
CA ASP A 37 -21.81 -6.20 -15.16
C ASP A 37 -21.13 -4.84 -15.38
N ASP A 38 -20.04 -4.61 -14.67
CA ASP A 38 -19.27 -3.36 -14.76
C ASP A 38 -18.69 -3.13 -16.17
N ARG A 39 -18.32 -4.21 -16.89
CA ARG A 39 -17.77 -4.10 -18.25
C ARG A 39 -18.85 -3.69 -19.24
N GLY A 40 -20.03 -4.30 -19.15
CA GLY A 40 -21.20 -3.91 -19.93
C GLY A 40 -21.60 -2.48 -19.63
N ALA A 41 -21.66 -2.11 -18.35
CA ALA A 41 -21.97 -0.74 -17.92
C ALA A 41 -20.97 0.28 -18.52
N LEU A 42 -19.66 -0.01 -18.41
CA LEU A 42 -18.63 0.85 -19.00
C LEU A 42 -18.75 0.95 -20.52
N ALA A 43 -19.00 -0.17 -21.21
CA ALA A 43 -19.19 -0.18 -22.66
C ALA A 43 -20.36 0.72 -23.07
N GLU A 44 -21.43 0.73 -22.26
CA GLU A 44 -22.58 1.58 -22.50
C GLU A 44 -22.31 3.05 -22.19
N PHE A 45 -21.67 3.38 -21.07
CA PHE A 45 -21.22 4.76 -20.79
C PHE A 45 -20.33 5.29 -21.91
N LYS A 46 -19.39 4.49 -22.41
CA LYS A 46 -18.53 4.85 -23.55
C LYS A 46 -19.32 5.08 -24.85
N ARG A 47 -20.46 4.40 -25.04
CA ARG A 47 -21.33 4.59 -26.20
C ARG A 47 -22.04 5.94 -26.11
N VAL A 48 -22.70 6.20 -24.97
CA VAL A 48 -23.42 7.47 -24.74
C VAL A 48 -22.47 8.66 -24.80
N ASP A 49 -21.28 8.55 -24.19
CA ASP A 49 -20.31 9.63 -24.19
C ASP A 49 -19.84 10.01 -25.61
N ARG A 50 -19.82 9.06 -26.54
CA ARG A 50 -19.47 9.30 -27.96
C ARG A 50 -20.63 9.85 -28.79
N SER A 51 -21.87 9.49 -28.47
CA SER A 51 -23.04 9.89 -29.25
C SER A 51 -23.57 11.25 -28.83
N SER A 52 -23.80 11.45 -27.53
CA SER A 52 -24.44 12.65 -26.97
C SER A 52 -23.58 13.37 -25.92
N GLY A 53 -22.49 12.74 -25.48
CA GLY A 53 -21.76 13.17 -24.28
C GLY A 53 -22.48 12.75 -23.00
N LEU A 54 -21.71 12.63 -21.91
CA LEU A 54 -22.22 12.37 -20.57
C LEU A 54 -22.33 13.68 -19.77
N LYS A 55 -23.38 13.79 -18.94
CA LYS A 55 -23.51 14.86 -17.95
C LYS A 55 -22.44 14.71 -16.86
N PRO A 56 -22.08 15.77 -16.12
CA PRO A 56 -20.99 15.72 -15.14
C PRO A 56 -21.09 14.58 -14.11
N ARG A 57 -22.29 14.30 -13.57
CA ARG A 57 -22.51 13.15 -12.66
C ARG A 57 -22.36 11.81 -13.35
N GLU A 58 -22.84 11.68 -14.58
CA GLU A 58 -22.74 10.45 -15.37
C GLU A 58 -21.27 10.15 -15.74
N VAL A 59 -20.44 11.19 -15.94
CA VAL A 59 -18.99 11.04 -16.11
C VAL A 59 -18.33 10.48 -14.85
N GLN A 60 -18.77 10.91 -13.66
CA GLN A 60 -18.28 10.36 -12.39
C GLN A 60 -18.65 8.89 -12.24
N ASP A 61 -19.88 8.51 -12.56
CA ASP A 61 -20.33 7.10 -12.50
C ASP A 61 -19.63 6.22 -13.55
N ALA A 62 -19.36 6.77 -14.74
CA ALA A 62 -18.55 6.13 -15.76
C ALA A 62 -17.10 5.92 -15.30
N ALA A 63 -16.51 6.87 -14.55
CA ALA A 63 -15.17 6.74 -13.98
C ALA A 63 -15.07 5.56 -13.00
N TYR A 64 -16.03 5.44 -12.09
CA TYR A 64 -16.07 4.31 -11.15
C TYR A 64 -16.34 2.97 -11.85
N SER A 65 -17.17 2.96 -12.89
CA SER A 65 -17.42 1.77 -13.70
C SER A 65 -16.17 1.34 -14.49
N ALA A 66 -15.39 2.30 -14.99
CA ALA A 66 -14.10 2.05 -15.62
C ALA A 66 -13.09 1.47 -14.62
N MET A 67 -13.02 2.04 -13.41
CA MET A 67 -12.16 1.56 -12.34
C MET A 67 -12.49 0.12 -11.96
N ARG A 68 -13.76 -0.21 -11.71
CA ARG A 68 -14.19 -1.59 -11.37
C ARG A 68 -13.93 -2.60 -12.50
N SER A 69 -14.01 -2.14 -13.75
CA SER A 69 -13.66 -2.92 -14.95
C SER A 69 -12.15 -3.08 -15.18
N SER A 70 -11.29 -2.49 -14.33
CA SER A 70 -9.83 -2.47 -14.48
C SER A 70 -9.34 -1.80 -15.77
N ASP A 71 -10.09 -0.83 -16.29
CA ASP A 71 -9.68 0.02 -17.41
C ASP A 71 -9.11 1.33 -16.86
N ASP A 72 -7.87 1.25 -16.36
CA ASP A 72 -7.21 2.35 -15.64
C ASP A 72 -7.09 3.61 -16.50
N ALA A 73 -6.76 3.46 -17.79
CA ALA A 73 -6.62 4.58 -18.71
C ALA A 73 -7.95 5.33 -18.89
N GLN A 74 -9.05 4.60 -19.09
CA GLN A 74 -10.37 5.22 -19.20
C GLN A 74 -10.82 5.84 -17.87
N ALA A 75 -10.57 5.17 -16.75
CA ALA A 75 -10.91 5.68 -15.42
C ALA A 75 -10.20 7.01 -15.15
N ILE A 76 -8.90 7.09 -15.42
CA ILE A 76 -8.11 8.33 -15.31
C ILE A 76 -8.71 9.43 -16.18
N ALA A 77 -9.05 9.14 -17.44
CA ALA A 77 -9.62 10.14 -18.35
C ALA A 77 -10.95 10.70 -17.83
N TYR A 78 -11.84 9.83 -17.33
CA TYR A 78 -13.11 10.27 -16.75
C TYR A 78 -12.92 11.04 -15.43
N PHE A 79 -12.09 10.56 -14.50
CA PHE A 79 -11.84 11.30 -13.26
C PHE A 79 -11.22 12.68 -13.50
N LYS A 80 -10.34 12.84 -14.50
CA LYS A 80 -9.84 14.17 -14.88
C LYS A 80 -10.96 15.10 -15.35
N ARG A 81 -11.88 14.59 -16.18
CA ARG A 81 -13.08 15.36 -16.60
C ARG A 81 -13.99 15.73 -15.43
N VAL A 82 -14.17 14.83 -14.45
CA VAL A 82 -14.91 15.14 -13.20
C VAL A 82 -14.26 16.33 -12.49
N LEU A 83 -12.94 16.33 -12.36
CA LEU A 83 -12.20 17.42 -11.73
C LEU A 83 -12.28 18.72 -12.53
N ASP A 84 -12.33 18.65 -13.87
CA ASP A 84 -12.53 19.83 -14.73
C ASP A 84 -13.94 20.42 -14.57
N TYR A 85 -14.99 19.58 -14.50
CA TYR A 85 -16.35 20.05 -14.20
C TYR A 85 -16.46 20.64 -12.80
N GLN A 86 -15.73 20.09 -11.83
CA GLN A 86 -15.67 20.65 -10.50
C GLN A 86 -15.00 22.03 -10.50
N GLN A 87 -13.90 22.19 -11.23
CA GLN A 87 -13.18 23.46 -11.32
C GLN A 87 -13.99 24.57 -12.01
N THR A 88 -14.79 24.21 -13.02
CA THR A 88 -15.67 25.15 -13.76
C THR A 88 -16.97 25.47 -13.04
N GLY A 89 -17.32 24.71 -11.98
CA GLY A 89 -18.53 24.88 -11.19
C GLY A 89 -19.74 24.07 -11.67
N ASP A 90 -19.59 23.35 -12.78
CA ASP A 90 -20.61 22.47 -13.37
C ASP A 90 -20.93 21.23 -12.50
N LEU A 91 -20.02 20.88 -11.58
CA LEU A 91 -20.21 19.79 -10.62
C LEU A 91 -19.76 20.20 -9.22
N GLN A 92 -20.72 20.39 -8.32
CA GLN A 92 -20.42 20.65 -6.91
C GLN A 92 -20.02 19.35 -6.20
N MET A 93 -18.86 19.37 -5.54
CA MET A 93 -18.29 18.25 -4.79
C MET A 93 -17.72 18.76 -3.46
N PRO A 94 -17.93 18.07 -2.33
CA PRO A 94 -17.20 18.37 -1.10
C PRO A 94 -15.70 18.21 -1.28
N ASP A 95 -14.90 18.98 -0.54
CA ASP A 95 -13.44 18.99 -0.64
C ASP A 95 -12.83 17.58 -0.51
N GLN A 96 -13.35 16.76 0.40
CA GLN A 96 -12.89 15.37 0.55
C GLN A 96 -13.18 14.53 -0.69
N GLN A 97 -14.33 14.71 -1.34
CA GLN A 97 -14.66 13.98 -2.57
C GLN A 97 -13.74 14.41 -3.73
N VAL A 98 -13.37 15.69 -3.80
CA VAL A 98 -12.38 16.20 -4.76
C VAL A 98 -11.02 15.57 -4.48
N PHE A 99 -10.59 15.53 -3.21
CA PHE A 99 -9.36 14.88 -2.80
C PHE A 99 -9.36 13.38 -3.14
N ASP A 100 -10.42 12.65 -2.82
CA ASP A 100 -10.54 11.22 -3.10
C ASP A 100 -10.53 10.93 -4.61
N THR A 101 -11.15 11.82 -5.41
CA THR A 101 -11.10 11.74 -6.89
C THR A 101 -9.68 11.95 -7.40
N ARG A 102 -8.95 12.94 -6.86
CA ARG A 102 -7.54 13.17 -7.17
C ARG A 102 -6.66 11.99 -6.69
N ARG A 103 -6.98 11.37 -5.56
CA ARG A 103 -6.30 10.16 -5.04
C ARG A 103 -6.52 8.96 -5.96
N ALA A 104 -7.74 8.76 -6.48
CA ALA A 104 -8.02 7.72 -7.46
C ALA A 104 -7.16 7.88 -8.72
N VAL A 105 -7.04 9.10 -9.26
CA VAL A 105 -6.13 9.40 -10.40
C VAL A 105 -4.68 9.11 -10.02
N SER A 106 -4.25 9.50 -8.82
CA SER A 106 -2.90 9.24 -8.32
C SER A 106 -2.57 7.75 -8.27
N ASP A 107 -3.48 6.92 -7.76
CA ASP A 107 -3.26 5.48 -7.57
C ASP A 107 -3.31 4.74 -8.91
N LEU A 108 -4.29 5.07 -9.76
CA LEU A 108 -4.45 4.47 -11.09
C LEU A 108 -3.27 4.80 -12.02
N SER A 109 -2.71 6.01 -11.91
CA SER A 109 -1.58 6.45 -12.75
C SER A 109 -0.20 6.01 -12.24
N ARG A 110 -0.11 5.37 -11.06
CA ARG A 110 1.17 4.98 -10.47
C ARG A 110 1.62 3.62 -11.03
N GLU A 111 2.55 3.67 -11.96
CA GLU A 111 3.18 2.47 -12.53
C GLU A 111 4.58 2.20 -11.96
N TRP A 112 5.23 3.22 -11.41
CA TRP A 112 6.53 3.09 -10.76
C TRP A 112 6.50 3.78 -9.40
N GLY A 113 7.40 3.37 -8.51
CA GLY A 113 7.62 4.08 -7.26
C GLY A 113 8.93 3.69 -6.63
N LEU A 114 9.40 4.57 -5.75
CA LEU A 114 10.59 4.34 -4.93
C LEU A 114 10.20 4.49 -3.47
N THR A 115 10.65 3.56 -2.63
CA THR A 115 10.52 3.67 -1.17
C THR A 115 11.88 3.49 -0.54
N ASN A 116 12.30 4.44 0.28
CA ASN A 116 13.44 4.30 1.16
C ASN A 116 12.95 4.25 2.61
N THR A 117 13.43 3.27 3.37
CA THR A 117 13.06 3.12 4.78
C THR A 117 14.32 2.89 5.60
N THR A 118 14.53 3.74 6.61
CA THR A 118 15.56 3.58 7.64
C THR A 118 14.90 3.20 8.95
N THR A 119 15.35 2.12 9.59
CA THR A 119 14.81 1.67 10.89
C THR A 119 15.91 1.51 11.93
N TYR A 120 15.58 1.82 13.18
CA TYR A 120 16.33 1.42 14.37
C TYR A 120 15.53 0.35 15.12
N ARG A 121 16.11 -0.85 15.31
CA ARG A 121 15.54 -2.05 15.98
C ARG A 121 14.24 -2.62 15.38
N GLY A 122 13.65 -1.99 14.38
CA GLY A 122 12.40 -2.42 13.75
C GLY A 122 12.61 -3.05 12.38
N ALA A 123 11.70 -3.95 11.99
CA ALA A 123 11.62 -4.44 10.62
C ALA A 123 11.33 -3.28 9.65
N SER A 124 12.05 -3.25 8.54
CA SER A 124 11.84 -2.29 7.46
C SER A 124 10.57 -2.64 6.67
N THR A 125 9.64 -1.71 6.51
CA THR A 125 8.41 -1.92 5.71
C THR A 125 8.63 -1.35 4.31
N SER A 126 8.74 -2.17 3.26
CA SER A 126 8.77 -1.72 1.86
C SER A 126 7.47 -2.11 1.14
N SER A 127 6.71 -1.11 0.71
CA SER A 127 5.53 -1.26 -0.15
C SER A 127 4.50 -2.34 0.26
N GLY A 128 4.21 -2.44 1.56
CA GLY A 128 3.28 -3.44 2.10
C GLY A 128 3.90 -4.83 2.33
N LEU A 129 5.22 -4.93 2.34
CA LEU A 129 6.00 -6.08 2.77
C LEU A 129 7.03 -5.67 3.84
N ASN A 130 7.18 -6.42 4.93
CA ASN A 130 8.18 -6.14 5.96
C ASN A 130 9.41 -7.03 5.83
N GLY A 131 10.62 -6.49 5.97
CA GLY A 131 11.84 -7.27 6.14
C GLY A 131 11.72 -8.26 7.31
N ALA A 132 12.60 -9.26 7.32
CA ALA A 132 12.71 -10.19 8.42
C ALA A 132 12.87 -9.45 9.77
N PRO A 133 12.46 -10.06 10.90
CA PRO A 133 12.65 -9.48 12.24
C PRO A 133 14.09 -8.99 12.45
N SER A 134 14.23 -7.94 13.26
CA SER A 134 15.54 -7.40 13.65
C SER A 134 16.38 -8.48 14.34
N SER A 135 17.70 -8.33 14.29
CA SER A 135 18.66 -9.23 14.94
C SER A 135 18.49 -9.22 16.46
N THR A 136 19.22 -10.09 17.16
CA THR A 136 19.29 -10.10 18.64
C THR A 136 19.90 -8.82 19.22
N THR A 137 20.43 -7.94 18.37
CA THR A 137 21.21 -6.76 18.70
C THR A 137 20.57 -5.52 18.10
N ASP A 138 20.87 -4.35 18.67
CA ASP A 138 20.29 -3.11 18.17
C ASP A 138 20.99 -2.72 16.88
N SER A 139 20.24 -2.44 15.82
CA SER A 139 20.82 -2.05 14.54
C SER A 139 20.06 -0.91 13.88
N VAL A 140 20.77 -0.15 13.04
CA VAL A 140 20.19 0.77 12.07
C VAL A 140 20.29 0.13 10.70
N GLN A 141 19.16 -0.07 10.03
CA GLN A 141 19.09 -0.66 8.69
C GLN A 141 18.46 0.32 7.71
N ASN A 142 18.99 0.37 6.48
CA ASN A 142 18.32 1.07 5.38
C ASN A 142 17.86 0.07 4.33
N SER A 143 16.70 0.35 3.72
CA SER A 143 16.18 -0.40 2.60
C SER A 143 15.63 0.56 1.55
N THR A 144 16.17 0.50 0.34
CA THR A 144 15.65 1.21 -0.82
C THR A 144 15.05 0.22 -1.80
N GLU A 145 13.78 0.40 -2.13
CA GLU A 145 13.06 -0.42 -3.10
C GLU A 145 12.53 0.44 -4.24
N VAL A 146 12.71 -0.05 -5.47
CA VAL A 146 12.04 0.49 -6.67
C VAL A 146 11.13 -0.60 -7.20
N PHE A 147 9.89 -0.24 -7.52
CA PHE A 147 8.94 -1.16 -8.17
C PHE A 147 8.46 -0.62 -9.50
N TRP A 148 8.05 -1.55 -10.36
CA TRP A 148 7.34 -1.34 -11.60
C TRP A 148 6.10 -2.22 -11.66
N ARG A 149 5.00 -1.64 -12.13
CA ARG A 149 3.69 -2.27 -12.26
C ARG A 149 3.30 -2.36 -13.75
N PRO A 150 3.77 -3.39 -14.49
CA PRO A 150 3.58 -3.49 -15.94
C PRO A 150 2.11 -3.54 -16.40
N LEU A 151 1.21 -4.02 -15.53
CA LEU A 151 -0.19 -4.24 -15.87
C LEU A 151 -1.13 -3.13 -15.38
N GLY A 152 -0.59 -2.07 -14.74
CA GLY A 152 -1.40 -1.03 -14.08
C GLY A 152 -1.99 -1.46 -12.73
N TYR A 153 -2.71 -0.55 -12.08
CA TYR A 153 -3.32 -0.73 -10.75
C TYR A 153 -4.53 -1.67 -10.76
N ARG A 154 -5.29 -1.68 -11.87
CA ARG A 154 -6.40 -2.59 -12.19
C ARG A 154 -7.36 -2.82 -11.04
N ASN A 155 -7.93 -1.75 -10.50
CA ASN A 155 -8.82 -1.80 -9.34
C ASN A 155 -8.15 -2.42 -8.10
N ALA A 156 -6.96 -1.94 -7.75
CA ALA A 156 -6.16 -2.46 -6.63
C ALA A 156 -5.78 -3.95 -6.74
N ARG A 157 -5.67 -4.49 -7.97
CA ARG A 157 -5.22 -5.85 -8.27
C ARG A 157 -4.01 -5.80 -9.19
N PHE A 158 -2.82 -5.85 -8.63
CA PHE A 158 -1.62 -5.57 -9.38
C PHE A 158 -0.58 -6.67 -9.28
N VAL A 159 0.29 -6.69 -10.29
CA VAL A 159 1.54 -7.43 -10.31
C VAL A 159 2.66 -6.39 -10.38
N GLU A 160 3.65 -6.52 -9.52
CA GLU A 160 4.79 -5.63 -9.45
C GLU A 160 6.09 -6.42 -9.53
N LEU A 161 7.01 -5.94 -10.36
CA LEU A 161 8.41 -6.32 -10.33
C LEU A 161 9.14 -5.30 -9.47
N TYR A 162 10.03 -5.74 -8.60
CA TYR A 162 10.78 -4.82 -7.74
C TYR A 162 12.23 -5.22 -7.59
N GLY A 163 13.07 -4.21 -7.40
CA GLY A 163 14.45 -4.34 -6.97
C GLY A 163 14.63 -3.63 -5.64
N ARG A 164 15.37 -4.26 -4.74
CA ARG A 164 15.63 -3.74 -3.40
C ARG A 164 17.11 -3.80 -3.08
N VAL A 165 17.61 -2.78 -2.41
CA VAL A 165 18.94 -2.75 -1.79
C VAL A 165 18.73 -2.54 -0.30
N THR A 166 19.37 -3.37 0.50
CA THR A 166 19.32 -3.30 1.96
C THR A 166 20.74 -3.26 2.50
N ASP A 167 20.95 -2.45 3.51
CA ASP A 167 22.21 -2.37 4.26
C ASP A 167 21.96 -2.29 5.77
N THR A 168 23.03 -2.50 6.52
CA THR A 168 23.08 -2.22 7.95
C THR A 168 24.06 -1.07 8.16
N LEU A 169 23.55 0.11 8.50
CA LEU A 169 24.35 1.32 8.71
C LEU A 169 25.08 1.32 10.05
N TRP A 170 24.52 0.65 11.05
CA TRP A 170 25.09 0.54 12.38
C TRP A 170 24.58 -0.73 13.07
N SER A 171 25.44 -1.38 13.84
CA SER A 171 25.09 -2.47 14.75
C SER A 171 25.73 -2.22 16.10
N LYS A 172 24.96 -2.46 17.16
CA LYS A 172 25.47 -2.47 18.53
C LYS A 172 26.54 -3.54 18.68
N ASP A 173 27.61 -3.17 19.40
CA ASP A 173 28.76 -4.01 19.74
C ASP A 173 29.53 -4.63 18.54
N GLY A 174 29.18 -4.25 17.30
CA GLY A 174 29.80 -4.81 16.09
C GLY A 174 29.37 -6.25 15.79
N ASP A 175 28.30 -6.72 16.42
CA ASP A 175 27.82 -8.12 16.34
C ASP A 175 27.23 -8.53 14.97
N SER A 176 27.21 -7.62 14.00
CA SER A 176 26.70 -7.87 12.65
C SER A 176 27.51 -7.06 11.65
N ASP A 177 27.59 -7.57 10.42
CA ASP A 177 28.21 -6.85 9.31
C ASP A 177 27.55 -5.47 9.15
N THR A 178 28.34 -4.46 8.77
CA THR A 178 27.85 -3.09 8.52
C THR A 178 28.45 -2.52 7.24
N GLY A 179 27.81 -1.48 6.70
CA GLY A 179 28.27 -0.80 5.49
C GLY A 179 28.35 -1.74 4.28
N ALA A 180 29.51 -1.75 3.61
CA ALA A 180 29.72 -2.55 2.40
C ALA A 180 29.61 -4.06 2.65
N ASP A 181 29.94 -4.52 3.86
CA ASP A 181 29.95 -5.95 4.22
C ASP A 181 28.53 -6.49 4.44
N ALA A 182 27.57 -5.61 4.73
CA ALA A 182 26.15 -5.93 4.93
C ALA A 182 25.27 -5.70 3.70
N LEU A 183 25.85 -5.23 2.60
CA LEU A 183 25.09 -4.78 1.44
C LEU A 183 24.45 -5.98 0.73
N GLN A 184 23.13 -5.97 0.64
CA GLN A 184 22.36 -7.04 0.00
C GLN A 184 21.40 -6.46 -1.04
N GLY A 185 21.38 -7.09 -2.22
CA GLY A 185 20.41 -6.84 -3.26
C GLY A 185 19.29 -7.86 -3.23
N ALA A 186 18.12 -7.49 -3.73
CA ALA A 186 17.04 -8.41 -4.02
C ALA A 186 16.32 -8.02 -5.32
N LEU A 187 15.88 -9.03 -6.07
CA LEU A 187 14.98 -8.87 -7.22
C LEU A 187 13.77 -9.79 -7.02
N GLY A 188 12.57 -9.26 -7.18
CA GLY A 188 11.36 -10.01 -6.90
C GLY A 188 10.16 -9.62 -7.73
N ILE A 189 9.15 -10.48 -7.64
CA ILE A 189 7.80 -10.26 -8.13
C ILE A 189 6.82 -10.35 -6.97
N ARG A 190 5.84 -9.47 -6.93
CA ARG A 190 4.73 -9.56 -5.98
C ARG A 190 3.38 -9.36 -6.65
N VAL A 191 2.36 -9.96 -6.05
CA VAL A 191 1.00 -9.98 -6.57
C VAL A 191 0.03 -9.62 -5.45
N LYS A 192 -0.84 -8.66 -5.72
CA LYS A 192 -2.05 -8.38 -4.93
C LYS A 192 -3.27 -8.86 -5.72
N PRO A 193 -3.84 -10.04 -5.43
CA PRO A 193 -4.88 -10.64 -6.28
C PRO A 193 -6.29 -10.06 -6.03
N PHE A 194 -6.54 -9.47 -4.86
CA PHE A 194 -7.88 -9.04 -4.44
C PHE A 194 -7.98 -7.54 -4.24
N SER A 195 -9.07 -6.94 -4.72
CA SER A 195 -9.39 -5.52 -4.51
C SER A 195 -9.89 -5.26 -3.07
N ALA A 196 -10.62 -6.21 -2.49
CA ALA A 196 -11.32 -6.05 -1.22
C ALA A 196 -10.45 -6.34 0.02
N VAL A 197 -9.35 -7.06 -0.15
CA VAL A 197 -8.46 -7.47 0.94
C VAL A 197 -7.01 -7.22 0.53
N ASN A 198 -6.22 -6.59 1.39
CA ASN A 198 -4.81 -6.30 1.09
C ASN A 198 -3.92 -7.50 1.47
N VAL A 199 -4.05 -8.60 0.73
CA VAL A 199 -3.11 -9.72 0.78
C VAL A 199 -2.13 -9.59 -0.38
N ILE A 200 -0.84 -9.72 -0.09
CA ILE A 200 0.25 -9.65 -1.09
C ILE A 200 1.08 -10.92 -0.95
N GLY A 201 1.24 -11.66 -2.05
CA GLY A 201 2.21 -12.74 -2.16
C GLY A 201 3.43 -12.27 -2.94
N ALA A 202 4.64 -12.66 -2.51
CA ALA A 202 5.87 -12.32 -3.21
C ALA A 202 6.86 -13.48 -3.28
N LEU A 203 7.66 -13.47 -4.34
CA LEU A 203 8.84 -14.31 -4.52
C LEU A 203 10.00 -13.41 -4.92
N GLU A 204 11.09 -13.44 -4.14
CA GLU A 204 12.30 -12.69 -4.43
C GLU A 204 13.55 -13.54 -4.33
N ARG A 205 14.58 -13.14 -5.05
CA ARG A 205 15.94 -13.65 -4.94
C ARG A 205 16.80 -12.57 -4.31
N THR A 206 17.38 -12.85 -3.15
CA THR A 206 18.42 -12.03 -2.54
C THR A 206 19.80 -12.45 -3.03
N PHE A 207 20.75 -11.52 -3.01
CA PHE A 207 22.13 -11.75 -3.41
C PHE A 207 23.08 -10.72 -2.76
N PRO A 208 24.34 -11.09 -2.49
CA PRO A 208 25.34 -10.12 -2.06
C PRO A 208 25.59 -9.06 -3.13
N LEU A 209 25.92 -7.86 -2.70
CA LEU A 209 26.36 -6.76 -3.56
C LEU A 209 27.81 -6.41 -3.22
N GLY A 210 28.66 -6.30 -4.24
CA GLY A 210 30.09 -6.08 -4.04
C GLY A 210 30.77 -7.29 -3.38
N ASN A 211 31.59 -7.03 -2.38
CA ASN A 211 32.29 -8.06 -1.59
C ASN A 211 31.56 -8.37 -0.28
N SER A 212 30.25 -8.16 -0.21
CA SER A 212 29.50 -8.35 1.03
C SER A 212 29.49 -9.81 1.48
N ASN A 213 29.36 -10.02 2.80
CA ASN A 213 29.26 -11.34 3.42
C ASN A 213 27.84 -11.92 3.37
N ALA A 214 26.91 -11.23 2.69
CA ALA A 214 25.51 -11.63 2.64
C ALA A 214 25.30 -12.87 1.76
N ASP A 215 24.62 -13.88 2.30
CA ASP A 215 24.21 -15.03 1.51
C ASP A 215 23.00 -14.72 0.62
N GLY A 216 23.03 -15.24 -0.60
CA GLY A 216 21.91 -15.15 -1.54
C GLY A 216 20.92 -16.29 -1.38
N ASP A 217 19.63 -15.98 -1.20
CA ASP A 217 18.57 -16.94 -0.92
C ASP A 217 17.31 -16.61 -1.74
N TRP A 218 16.44 -17.59 -1.94
CA TRP A 218 15.07 -17.36 -2.40
C TRP A 218 14.16 -17.16 -1.21
N LEU A 219 13.38 -16.08 -1.24
CA LEU A 219 12.44 -15.75 -0.19
C LEU A 219 11.01 -15.73 -0.75
N VAL A 220 10.16 -16.58 -0.17
CA VAL A 220 8.71 -16.59 -0.42
C VAL A 220 8.01 -15.85 0.73
N ARG A 221 7.10 -14.93 0.41
CA ARG A 221 6.48 -14.03 1.40
C ARG A 221 4.98 -13.95 1.21
N LEU A 222 4.25 -13.82 2.31
CA LEU A 222 2.83 -13.53 2.33
C LEU A 222 2.56 -12.44 3.37
N GLY A 223 2.14 -11.27 2.88
CA GLY A 223 1.79 -10.11 3.68
C GLY A 223 0.28 -9.85 3.69
N TYR A 224 -0.20 -9.30 4.80
CA TYR A 224 -1.56 -8.82 5.01
C TYR A 224 -1.51 -7.41 5.62
N GLY A 225 -2.33 -6.51 5.09
CA GLY A 225 -2.48 -5.15 5.61
C GLY A 225 -3.94 -4.76 5.83
N SER A 226 -4.21 -4.05 6.91
CA SER A 226 -5.51 -3.42 7.15
C SER A 226 -5.29 -2.03 7.70
N SER A 227 -5.93 -1.03 7.10
CA SER A 227 -5.77 0.35 7.54
C SER A 227 -7.07 1.13 7.47
N ILE A 228 -7.19 2.09 8.38
CA ILE A 228 -8.26 3.07 8.47
C ILE A 228 -7.58 4.42 8.74
N GLY A 229 -7.95 5.47 8.00
CA GLY A 229 -7.47 6.82 8.26
C GLY A 229 -5.98 7.05 8.00
N THR A 230 -5.29 6.20 7.23
CA THR A 230 -3.86 6.37 6.94
C THR A 230 -3.56 7.38 5.83
N ASP A 231 -4.58 7.80 5.08
CA ASP A 231 -4.46 8.87 4.07
C ASP A 231 -4.74 10.24 4.69
N LEU A 232 -4.30 11.30 4.00
CA LEU A 232 -4.57 12.69 4.38
C LEU A 232 -6.07 12.98 4.27
N ARG A 233 -6.66 13.51 5.34
CA ARG A 233 -8.02 14.04 5.30
C ARG A 233 -8.01 15.55 5.10
N VAL A 234 -8.87 16.03 4.21
CA VAL A 234 -9.01 17.46 3.90
C VAL A 234 -10.24 18.09 4.58
N ASP A 235 -11.21 17.28 5.01
CA ASP A 235 -12.48 17.72 5.61
C ASP A 235 -12.46 17.95 7.13
N VAL A 236 -11.54 17.35 7.87
CA VAL A 236 -11.47 17.50 9.34
C VAL A 236 -10.04 17.71 9.83
N PRO A 237 -9.85 18.38 10.98
CA PRO A 237 -8.52 18.58 11.56
C PRO A 237 -7.97 17.34 12.28
N SER A 238 -8.82 16.37 12.66
CA SER A 238 -8.37 15.12 13.28
C SER A 238 -9.30 13.94 13.02
N TRP A 239 -8.75 12.73 12.95
CA TRP A 239 -9.50 11.50 12.66
C TRP A 239 -8.86 10.28 13.33
N TRP A 240 -9.66 9.22 13.49
CA TRP A 240 -9.15 7.93 13.97
C TRP A 240 -8.30 7.26 12.91
N THR A 241 -7.15 6.74 13.34
CA THR A 241 -6.20 6.07 12.45
C THR A 241 -5.80 4.74 13.07
N SER A 242 -5.87 3.69 12.26
CA SER A 242 -5.35 2.38 12.62
C SER A 242 -4.62 1.79 11.43
N GLN A 243 -3.47 1.17 11.68
CA GLN A 243 -2.72 0.43 10.69
C GLN A 243 -2.23 -0.88 11.29
N LEU A 244 -2.67 -1.98 10.71
CA LEU A 244 -2.22 -3.33 11.00
C LEU A 244 -1.44 -3.84 9.81
N TYR A 245 -0.28 -4.38 10.11
CA TYR A 245 0.56 -5.09 9.19
C TYR A 245 0.94 -6.46 9.76
N ALA A 246 0.89 -7.50 8.94
CA ALA A 246 1.40 -8.82 9.29
C ALA A 246 2.01 -9.51 8.07
N GLU A 247 3.17 -10.14 8.22
CA GLU A 247 3.83 -10.92 7.17
C GLU A 247 4.46 -12.18 7.74
N GLY A 248 4.41 -13.24 6.94
CA GLY A 248 5.25 -14.43 7.13
C GLY A 248 6.08 -14.69 5.89
N GLY A 249 7.30 -15.19 6.08
CA GLY A 249 8.21 -15.50 4.98
C GLY A 249 9.03 -16.76 5.23
N ARG A 250 9.54 -17.36 4.14
CA ARG A 250 10.43 -18.50 4.17
C ARG A 250 11.59 -18.32 3.19
N TYR A 251 12.79 -18.31 3.74
CA TYR A 251 14.05 -18.51 3.03
C TYR A 251 14.19 -19.99 2.65
N LEU A 252 14.38 -20.27 1.37
CA LEU A 252 14.34 -21.63 0.83
C LEU A 252 15.68 -22.35 1.04
N GLN A 253 16.80 -21.66 0.82
CA GLN A 253 18.14 -22.23 1.01
C GLN A 253 18.47 -22.37 2.49
N ASP A 254 18.33 -21.29 3.27
CA ASP A 254 18.58 -21.28 4.71
C ASP A 254 17.51 -22.08 5.48
N LYS A 255 16.38 -22.42 4.85
CA LYS A 255 15.24 -23.11 5.46
C LYS A 255 14.66 -22.36 6.67
N ARG A 256 14.91 -21.06 6.76
CA ARG A 256 14.46 -20.15 7.83
C ARG A 256 13.08 -19.58 7.53
N ASN A 257 12.16 -19.74 8.48
CA ASN A 257 10.88 -19.07 8.49
C ASN A 257 10.93 -17.87 9.44
N TYR A 258 10.23 -16.80 9.08
CA TYR A 258 9.96 -15.68 9.97
C TYR A 258 8.51 -15.26 9.91
N PHE A 259 8.08 -14.54 10.94
CA PHE A 259 6.82 -13.84 11.00
C PHE A 259 7.02 -12.50 11.71
N ASN A 260 6.33 -11.46 11.26
CA ASN A 260 6.30 -10.18 11.93
C ASN A 260 4.97 -9.48 11.75
N SER A 261 4.54 -8.79 12.81
CA SER A 261 3.30 -8.04 12.84
C SER A 261 3.46 -6.77 13.66
N GLU A 262 2.85 -5.70 13.20
CA GLU A 262 2.77 -4.42 13.90
C GLU A 262 1.37 -3.85 13.74
N TRP A 263 0.76 -3.44 14.84
CA TRP A 263 -0.54 -2.80 14.89
C TRP A 263 -0.43 -1.49 15.64
N GLN A 264 -0.83 -0.40 14.98
CA GLN A 264 -0.87 0.92 15.56
C GLN A 264 -2.31 1.44 15.56
N VAL A 265 -2.72 2.07 16.66
CA VAL A 265 -4.05 2.67 16.82
C VAL A 265 -3.91 4.00 17.53
N GLY A 266 -4.53 5.05 16.99
CA GLY A 266 -4.47 6.35 17.61
C GLY A 266 -5.29 7.39 16.87
N ARG A 267 -4.92 8.65 17.05
CA ARG A 267 -5.62 9.77 16.44
C ARG A 267 -4.66 10.60 15.62
N SER A 268 -4.96 10.78 14.33
CA SER A 268 -4.21 11.67 13.45
C SER A 268 -4.69 13.10 13.62
N PHE A 269 -3.75 14.05 13.64
CA PHE A 269 -3.99 15.48 13.75
C PHE A 269 -3.29 16.20 12.60
N ARG A 270 -4.03 16.95 11.80
CA ARG A 270 -3.48 17.81 10.76
C ARG A 270 -3.01 19.12 11.38
N LEU A 271 -1.75 19.48 11.16
CA LEU A 271 -1.15 20.68 11.73
C LEU A 271 -1.35 21.89 10.80
N ASP A 272 -2.62 22.31 10.66
CA ASP A 272 -3.02 23.37 9.72
C ASP A 272 -2.31 24.71 9.92
N SER A 273 -1.87 25.01 11.15
CA SER A 273 -1.09 26.22 11.45
C SER A 273 0.32 26.21 10.85
N ILE A 274 0.86 25.05 10.50
CA ILE A 274 2.18 24.87 9.89
C ILE A 274 2.03 24.52 8.41
N SER A 275 1.26 23.47 8.12
CA SER A 275 0.92 23.05 6.77
C SER A 275 -0.28 22.10 6.79
N PRO A 276 -1.27 22.27 5.89
CA PRO A 276 -2.37 21.31 5.77
C PRO A 276 -1.92 19.94 5.24
N ARG A 277 -0.63 19.77 4.89
CA ARG A 277 -0.03 18.50 4.45
C ARG A 277 0.77 17.81 5.55
N LEU A 278 0.85 18.39 6.75
CA LEU A 278 1.58 17.84 7.87
C LEU A 278 0.60 17.18 8.85
N VAL A 279 0.82 15.89 9.14
CA VAL A 279 -0.02 15.10 10.04
C VAL A 279 0.84 14.51 11.15
N VAL A 280 0.40 14.65 12.40
CA VAL A 280 0.97 13.97 13.56
C VAL A 280 0.04 12.85 14.00
N PHE A 281 0.61 11.70 14.35
CA PHE A 281 -0.11 10.49 14.71
C PHE A 281 0.42 9.90 16.02
N PRO A 282 0.02 10.44 17.19
CA PRO A 282 0.20 9.74 18.46
C PRO A 282 -0.66 8.46 18.48
N HIS A 283 -0.05 7.36 18.91
CA HIS A 283 -0.68 6.05 18.87
C HIS A 283 -0.18 5.12 19.98
N VAL A 284 -0.99 4.11 20.28
CA VAL A 284 -0.54 2.88 20.92
C VAL A 284 -0.08 1.91 19.84
N VAL A 285 0.90 1.07 20.16
CA VAL A 285 1.44 0.06 19.27
C VAL A 285 1.48 -1.30 19.95
N ALA A 286 1.20 -2.36 19.20
CA ALA A 286 1.50 -3.73 19.55
C ALA A 286 2.31 -4.34 18.41
N ALA A 287 3.38 -5.06 18.74
CA ALA A 287 4.19 -5.73 17.73
C ALA A 287 4.55 -7.13 18.21
N VAL A 288 4.61 -8.06 17.26
CA VAL A 288 5.00 -9.45 17.48
C VAL A 288 5.93 -9.87 16.36
N ASP A 289 6.98 -10.60 16.69
CA ASP A 289 7.86 -11.20 15.71
C ASP A 289 8.31 -12.59 16.14
N TYR A 290 8.69 -13.38 15.14
CA TYR A 290 9.18 -14.74 15.28
C TYR A 290 10.22 -15.01 14.20
N ASP A 291 11.28 -15.69 14.58
CA ASP A 291 12.29 -16.19 13.66
C ASP A 291 12.72 -17.61 14.05
N SER A 292 12.67 -18.54 13.11
CA SER A 292 13.05 -19.94 13.33
C SER A 292 14.56 -20.16 13.54
N LYS A 293 15.40 -19.23 13.11
CA LYS A 293 16.87 -19.27 13.25
C LYS A 293 17.41 -17.99 13.87
N MET A 294 16.70 -17.49 14.88
CA MET A 294 17.04 -16.23 15.55
C MET A 294 18.45 -16.21 16.14
N ARG A 295 18.88 -17.33 16.75
CA ARG A 295 20.18 -17.46 17.40
C ARG A 295 21.03 -18.42 16.60
N SER A 296 22.32 -18.11 16.48
CA SER A 296 23.32 -18.96 15.85
C SER A 296 24.49 -19.12 16.82
N GLU A 297 24.87 -20.36 17.10
CA GLU A 297 26.01 -20.70 17.94
C GLU A 297 26.95 -21.63 17.16
N VAL A 298 28.25 -21.40 17.28
CA VAL A 298 29.28 -22.29 16.70
C VAL A 298 29.99 -22.99 17.85
N ASP A 299 29.94 -24.32 17.86
CA ASP A 299 30.61 -25.11 18.89
C ASP A 299 32.15 -25.14 18.67
N SER A 300 32.88 -25.68 19.64
CA SER A 300 34.35 -25.80 19.58
C SER A 300 34.85 -26.72 18.46
N LEU A 301 33.97 -27.44 17.78
CA LEU A 301 34.25 -28.30 16.63
C LEU A 301 33.87 -27.61 15.30
N GLY A 302 33.47 -26.33 15.33
CA GLY A 302 33.08 -25.56 14.15
C GLY A 302 31.69 -25.90 13.61
N ARG A 303 30.85 -26.60 14.37
CA ARG A 303 29.47 -26.91 13.95
C ARG A 303 28.56 -25.76 14.34
N SER A 304 27.79 -25.26 13.38
CA SER A 304 26.75 -24.27 13.64
C SER A 304 25.46 -24.95 14.10
N SER A 305 24.86 -24.41 15.15
CA SER A 305 23.51 -24.73 15.60
C SER A 305 22.68 -23.46 15.63
N THR A 306 21.39 -23.59 15.32
CA THR A 306 20.47 -22.44 15.32
C THR A 306 19.23 -22.74 16.13
N SER A 307 18.68 -21.73 16.80
CA SER A 307 17.45 -21.85 17.57
C SER A 307 16.46 -20.74 17.22
N SER A 308 15.18 -21.04 17.38
CA SER A 308 14.12 -20.05 17.18
C SER A 308 14.08 -19.01 18.29
N GLY A 309 13.53 -17.84 17.99
CA GLY A 309 13.20 -16.79 18.96
C GLY A 309 11.88 -16.14 18.60
N ASN A 310 11.15 -15.69 19.61
CA ASN A 310 9.94 -14.89 19.45
C ASN A 310 9.97 -13.71 20.41
N SER A 311 9.24 -12.67 20.08
CA SER A 311 9.09 -11.52 20.95
C SER A 311 7.79 -10.80 20.67
N GLY A 312 7.23 -10.21 21.72
CA GLY A 312 6.05 -9.38 21.62
C GLY A 312 6.10 -8.23 22.61
N GLY A 313 5.76 -7.05 22.12
CA GLY A 313 5.81 -5.81 22.90
C GLY A 313 4.60 -4.92 22.62
N ILE A 314 4.24 -4.12 23.61
CA ILE A 314 3.22 -3.09 23.50
C ILE A 314 3.80 -1.75 23.92
N GLY A 315 3.31 -0.66 23.36
CA GLY A 315 3.94 0.62 23.58
C GLY A 315 3.12 1.80 23.14
N VAL A 316 3.77 2.96 23.19
CA VAL A 316 3.25 4.23 22.69
C VAL A 316 4.26 4.83 21.73
N GLY A 317 3.75 5.56 20.74
CA GLY A 317 4.59 6.21 19.76
C GLY A 317 3.93 7.44 19.17
N THR A 318 4.72 8.17 18.39
CA THR A 318 4.24 9.28 17.58
C THR A 318 4.88 9.20 16.20
N GLY A 319 4.06 9.40 15.17
CA GLY A 319 4.49 9.56 13.80
C GLY A 319 4.26 10.99 13.33
N VAL A 320 5.11 11.49 12.44
CA VAL A 320 4.95 12.76 11.73
C VAL A 320 5.10 12.47 10.25
N ARG A 321 4.07 12.80 9.47
CA ARG A 321 4.06 12.62 8.02
C ARG A 321 3.82 13.94 7.30
N TYR A 322 4.67 14.22 6.31
CA TYR A 322 4.49 15.34 5.39
C TYR A 322 4.22 14.83 3.98
N TRP A 323 3.11 15.24 3.39
CA TRP A 323 2.67 14.85 2.05
C TRP A 323 3.09 15.89 1.00
N PHE A 324 3.48 15.44 -0.20
CA PHE A 324 3.87 16.31 -1.31
C PHE A 324 3.67 15.65 -2.68
N ARG A 325 4.12 16.32 -3.74
CA ARG A 325 3.99 15.89 -5.15
C ARG A 325 2.53 15.72 -5.59
N GLU A 326 1.75 16.76 -5.35
CA GLU A 326 0.40 16.88 -5.86
C GLU A 326 0.37 17.76 -7.12
N ASP A 327 -0.63 17.57 -7.97
CA ASP A 327 -0.90 18.44 -9.12
C ASP A 327 -2.41 18.69 -9.25
N LYS A 328 -2.82 19.42 -10.29
CA LYS A 328 -4.23 19.72 -10.57
C LYS A 328 -5.14 18.47 -10.49
N TYR A 329 -4.68 17.34 -11.00
CA TYR A 329 -5.47 16.11 -11.12
C TYR A 329 -5.10 15.03 -10.09
N LYS A 330 -3.96 15.16 -9.42
CA LYS A 330 -3.39 14.13 -8.54
C LYS A 330 -3.26 14.63 -7.12
N ALA A 331 -3.78 13.85 -6.17
CA ALA A 331 -3.58 14.09 -4.74
C ALA A 331 -2.11 13.81 -4.38
N PRO A 332 -1.59 14.31 -3.25
CA PRO A 332 -0.20 14.08 -2.85
C PRO A 332 0.21 12.60 -2.98
N GLN A 333 1.17 12.35 -3.86
CA GLN A 333 1.58 10.99 -4.22
C GLN A 333 2.81 10.51 -3.44
N SER A 334 3.48 11.43 -2.76
CA SER A 334 4.75 11.18 -2.09
C SER A 334 4.68 11.70 -0.67
N TYR A 335 5.46 11.08 0.23
CA TYR A 335 5.53 11.50 1.62
C TYR A 335 6.88 11.21 2.25
N VAL A 336 7.22 12.02 3.26
CA VAL A 336 8.24 11.70 4.27
C VAL A 336 7.50 11.41 5.56
N ASP A 337 7.81 10.29 6.19
CA ASP A 337 7.23 9.84 7.44
C ASP A 337 8.36 9.54 8.43
N PHE A 338 8.24 10.04 9.65
CA PHE A 338 9.14 9.73 10.75
C PHE A 338 8.33 9.30 11.96
N SER A 339 8.63 8.15 12.53
CA SER A 339 7.98 7.64 13.72
C SER A 339 8.98 7.20 14.78
N VAL A 340 8.69 7.53 16.03
CA VAL A 340 9.40 7.03 17.20
C VAL A 340 8.38 6.41 18.14
N GLN A 341 8.71 5.25 18.67
CA GLN A 341 7.89 4.51 19.61
C GLN A 341 8.77 3.91 20.70
N TYR A 342 8.21 3.80 21.89
CA TYR A 342 8.78 3.08 23.00
C TYR A 342 7.86 1.91 23.32
N ARG A 343 8.42 0.70 23.40
CA ARG A 343 7.67 -0.53 23.68
C ARG A 343 8.19 -1.17 24.97
N GLU A 344 7.28 -1.73 25.73
CA GLU A 344 7.53 -2.64 26.84
C GLU A 344 7.33 -4.07 26.36
N ARG A 345 8.18 -4.97 26.85
CA ARG A 345 8.08 -6.39 26.51
C ARG A 345 6.89 -7.01 27.24
N VAL A 346 6.10 -7.78 26.49
CA VAL A 346 5.02 -8.61 27.03
C VAL A 346 5.44 -10.07 27.14
N PHE A 347 6.18 -10.57 26.14
CA PHE A 347 6.71 -11.94 26.14
C PHE A 347 7.94 -12.07 25.24
N GLY A 348 8.66 -13.19 25.42
CA GLY A 348 9.76 -13.59 24.55
C GLY A 348 11.05 -12.81 24.82
N ASP A 349 11.82 -12.60 23.76
CA ASP A 349 13.16 -11.99 23.81
C ASP A 349 13.12 -10.47 24.10
N ASP A 350 14.19 -9.93 24.69
CA ASP A 350 14.32 -8.51 25.09
C ASP A 350 14.36 -7.54 23.90
N ARG A 351 14.42 -8.05 22.66
CA ARG A 351 14.28 -7.22 21.45
C ARG A 351 12.88 -6.62 21.28
N ALA A 352 11.88 -7.07 22.05
CA ALA A 352 10.53 -6.47 22.04
C ALA A 352 10.43 -5.14 22.81
N GLU A 353 11.36 -4.84 23.72
CA GLU A 353 11.33 -3.64 24.56
C GLU A 353 12.31 -2.56 24.10
N GLY A 354 12.05 -1.31 24.46
CA GLY A 354 12.90 -0.15 24.23
C GLY A 354 12.42 0.76 23.10
N VAL A 355 13.34 1.59 22.59
CA VAL A 355 13.05 2.59 21.55
C VAL A 355 13.16 1.97 20.17
N PHE A 356 12.19 2.28 19.31
CA PHE A 356 12.21 1.96 17.89
C PHE A 356 11.97 3.25 17.12
N ALA A 357 12.71 3.43 16.03
CA ALA A 357 12.52 4.56 15.14
C ALA A 357 12.41 4.08 13.69
N ARG A 358 11.59 4.77 12.90
CA ARG A 358 11.45 4.51 11.46
C ARG A 358 11.36 5.85 10.73
N MET A 359 12.13 5.99 9.66
CA MET A 359 11.99 7.05 8.68
C MET A 359 11.64 6.41 7.35
N THR A 360 10.62 6.90 6.66
CA THR A 360 10.20 6.42 5.33
C THR A 360 10.07 7.57 4.37
N PHE A 361 10.71 7.47 3.22
CA PHE A 361 10.49 8.32 2.06
C PHE A 361 9.83 7.49 0.97
N SER A 362 8.64 7.88 0.53
CA SER A 362 7.93 7.27 -0.60
C SER A 362 7.79 8.29 -1.72
N TRP A 363 8.29 7.95 -2.91
CA TRP A 363 8.17 8.72 -4.13
C TRP A 363 7.24 8.02 -5.11
#